data_AF-A0A9D2HA57-F1
#
_entry.id   AF-A0A9D2HA57-F1
#
_cell.length_a   1.000
_cell.length_b   1.000
_cell.length_c   1.000
_cell.angle_alpha   90.00
_cell.angle_beta   90.00
_cell.angle_gamma   90.00
#
_symmetry.space_group_name_H-M   'P 1'
#
loop_
_entity.id
_entity.type
_entity.pdbx_description
1 polymer ?
#
loop_
_entity_poly.entity_id
_entity_poly.type
_entity_poly.pdbx_seq_one_letter_code
_entity_poly.pdbx_strand_id
1 'polypeptide(L)'
;MEIKALQSELEELYRLTMVYEFHKTTYEQYMESLKERYAGLLQEIARACDESENSMEAVAGCIPEYVFKELQKEPSKRKRNMKALDHKMNMVSFFVPLMGEMPSENVKAITGRIVEIWNTKMPEHKIGHSDYDGIRSGFRKGVFCYITTAVCESLNKPDDCYELKMLRKYRDEYLLSTQSGQKIVEEYYNIAPTIVKRISRQDDAGAIYRGIWEDYLSPCIRLIEEGRKEECKNRYSEMVRMLEKEYLYS
;
A
#
# COMPACT_ATOMS: atom_id res chain seq x y z
N MET A 1 -28.05 -14.10 2.89
CA MET A 1 -28.39 -13.12 3.96
C MET A 1 -29.03 -11.87 3.36
N GLU A 2 -29.73 -11.03 4.15
CA GLU A 2 -30.16 -9.70 3.66
C GLU A 2 -28.93 -8.82 3.35
N ILE A 3 -29.00 -8.02 2.28
CA ILE A 3 -27.87 -7.20 1.81
C ILE A 3 -27.32 -6.24 2.90
N LYS A 4 -28.18 -5.74 3.78
CA LYS A 4 -27.77 -4.87 4.90
C LYS A 4 -26.96 -5.61 5.98
N ALA A 5 -27.29 -6.88 6.24
CA ALA A 5 -26.52 -7.71 7.15
C ALA A 5 -25.13 -7.99 6.56
N LEU A 6 -25.08 -8.32 5.26
CA LEU A 6 -23.83 -8.49 4.52
C LEU A 6 -22.94 -7.24 4.58
N GLN A 7 -23.51 -6.05 4.36
CA GLN A 7 -22.78 -4.79 4.47
C GLN A 7 -22.23 -4.55 5.89
N SER A 8 -23.00 -4.89 6.93
CA SER A 8 -22.57 -4.71 8.32
C SER A 8 -21.38 -5.61 8.67
N GLU A 9 -21.43 -6.89 8.26
CA GLU A 9 -20.32 -7.83 8.44
C GLU A 9 -19.10 -7.43 7.58
N LEU A 10 -19.32 -6.91 6.38
CA LEU A 10 -18.25 -6.42 5.51
C LEU A 10 -17.53 -5.21 6.11
N GLU A 11 -18.26 -4.29 6.76
CA GLU A 11 -17.65 -3.19 7.51
C GLU A 11 -16.83 -3.69 8.71
N GLU A 12 -17.28 -4.74 9.41
CA GLU A 12 -16.52 -5.34 10.50
C GLU A 12 -15.23 -6.00 9.99
N LEU A 13 -15.33 -6.76 8.90
CA LEU A 13 -14.17 -7.31 8.20
C LEU A 13 -13.19 -6.21 7.78
N TYR A 14 -13.69 -5.11 7.19
CA TYR A 14 -12.86 -3.97 6.80
C TYR A 14 -12.14 -3.32 7.99
N ARG A 15 -12.84 -3.14 9.12
CA ARG A 15 -12.20 -2.63 10.35
C ARG A 15 -11.12 -3.57 10.86
N LEU A 16 -11.32 -4.88 10.74
CA LEU A 16 -10.30 -5.86 11.11
C LEU A 16 -9.08 -5.78 10.17
N THR A 17 -9.28 -5.62 8.86
CA THR A 17 -8.15 -5.51 7.91
C THR A 17 -7.26 -4.30 8.21
N MET A 18 -7.83 -3.18 8.67
CA MET A 18 -7.09 -1.98 9.09
C MET A 18 -6.09 -2.22 10.25
N VAL A 19 -6.24 -3.30 11.01
CA VAL A 19 -5.36 -3.62 12.15
C VAL A 19 -4.11 -4.37 11.70
N TYR A 20 -4.15 -5.08 10.58
CA TYR A 20 -3.02 -5.87 10.12
C TYR A 20 -1.90 -4.98 9.59
N GLU A 21 -0.68 -5.31 10.02
CA GLU A 21 0.51 -4.65 9.50
C GLU A 21 0.92 -5.30 8.17
N PHE A 22 1.17 -4.44 7.17
CA PHE A 22 1.56 -4.87 5.84
C PHE A 22 3.06 -5.19 5.79
N HIS A 23 3.41 -6.42 6.18
CA HIS A 23 4.77 -6.94 6.16
C HIS A 23 4.88 -8.21 5.31
N LYS A 24 5.97 -8.31 4.52
CA LYS A 24 6.25 -9.46 3.65
C LYS A 24 6.14 -10.81 4.37
N THR A 25 6.68 -10.89 5.59
CA THR A 25 6.78 -12.15 6.35
C THR A 25 5.45 -12.63 6.92
N THR A 26 4.50 -11.72 7.16
CA THR A 26 3.21 -12.05 7.79
C THR A 26 2.03 -11.91 6.84
N TYR A 27 2.19 -11.21 5.71
CA TYR A 27 1.10 -10.90 4.79
C TYR A 27 0.39 -12.14 4.26
N GLU A 28 1.13 -13.13 3.77
CA GLU A 28 0.56 -14.38 3.24
C GLU A 28 -0.21 -15.12 4.34
N GLN A 29 0.35 -15.23 5.54
CA GLN A 29 -0.34 -15.83 6.68
C GLN A 29 -1.63 -15.08 7.06
N TYR A 30 -1.60 -13.75 7.08
CA TYR A 30 -2.78 -12.94 7.40
C TYR A 30 -3.87 -13.08 6.34
N MET A 31 -3.50 -13.08 5.05
CA MET A 31 -4.45 -13.26 3.95
C MET A 31 -5.09 -14.64 3.97
N GLU A 32 -4.31 -15.72 4.16
CA GLU A 32 -4.88 -17.07 4.27
C GLU A 32 -5.80 -17.19 5.50
N SER A 33 -5.41 -16.63 6.64
CA SER A 33 -6.27 -16.62 7.83
C SER A 33 -7.58 -15.84 7.62
N LEU A 34 -7.54 -14.71 6.92
CA LEU A 34 -8.73 -13.94 6.57
C LEU A 34 -9.64 -14.73 5.62
N LYS A 35 -9.08 -15.35 4.59
CA LYS A 35 -9.81 -16.20 3.63
C LYS A 35 -10.51 -17.36 4.33
N GLU A 36 -9.80 -18.08 5.21
CA GLU A 36 -10.36 -19.23 5.94
C GLU A 36 -11.44 -18.79 6.92
N ARG A 37 -11.15 -17.78 7.76
CA ARG A 37 -12.06 -17.33 8.81
C ARG A 37 -13.34 -16.72 8.27
N TYR A 38 -13.26 -16.02 7.13
CA TYR A 38 -14.38 -15.32 6.51
C TYR A 38 -14.89 -15.99 5.22
N ALA A 39 -14.53 -17.25 4.98
CA ALA A 39 -14.94 -18.00 3.78
C ALA A 39 -16.47 -17.97 3.57
N GLY A 40 -17.24 -18.17 4.65
CA GLY A 40 -18.71 -18.13 4.60
C GLY A 40 -19.27 -16.76 4.20
N LEU A 41 -18.71 -15.68 4.75
CA LEU A 41 -19.09 -14.31 4.38
C LEU A 41 -18.73 -14.02 2.92
N LEU A 42 -17.52 -14.38 2.48
CA LEU A 42 -17.09 -14.20 1.09
C LEU A 42 -17.97 -14.97 0.11
N GLN A 43 -18.40 -16.18 0.48
CA GLN A 43 -19.32 -16.99 -0.33
C GLN A 43 -20.71 -16.37 -0.43
N GLU A 44 -21.27 -15.86 0.69
CA GLU A 44 -22.56 -15.18 0.67
C GLU A 44 -22.52 -13.86 -0.11
N ILE A 45 -21.42 -13.09 -0.02
CA ILE A 45 -21.22 -11.89 -0.83
C ILE A 45 -21.14 -12.25 -2.31
N ALA A 46 -20.31 -13.25 -2.67
CA ALA A 46 -20.16 -13.72 -4.04
C ALA A 46 -21.52 -14.08 -4.64
N ARG A 47 -22.29 -14.90 -3.92
CA ARG A 47 -23.63 -15.30 -4.33
C ARG A 47 -24.57 -14.09 -4.51
N ALA A 48 -24.59 -13.17 -3.56
CA ALA A 48 -25.46 -11.99 -3.65
C ALA A 48 -25.12 -11.11 -4.86
N CYS A 49 -23.83 -10.92 -5.15
CA CYS A 49 -23.37 -10.17 -6.31
C CYS A 49 -23.68 -10.86 -7.64
N ASP A 50 -23.58 -12.19 -7.69
CA ASP A 50 -23.88 -12.97 -8.90
C ASP A 50 -25.39 -13.04 -9.18
N GLU A 51 -26.23 -12.97 -8.15
CA GLU A 51 -27.69 -12.98 -8.28
C GLU A 51 -28.28 -11.62 -8.72
N SER A 52 -27.62 -10.49 -8.42
CA SER A 52 -28.18 -9.16 -8.72
C SER A 52 -27.14 -8.04 -8.85
N GLU A 53 -27.25 -7.26 -9.92
CA GLU A 53 -26.47 -6.04 -10.12
C GLU A 53 -26.70 -4.99 -9.02
N ASN A 54 -27.92 -4.91 -8.46
CA ASN A 54 -28.21 -4.02 -7.33
C ASN A 54 -27.47 -4.44 -6.06
N SER A 55 -27.37 -5.75 -5.81
CA SER A 55 -26.59 -6.29 -4.69
C SER A 55 -25.11 -6.06 -4.90
N MET A 56 -24.61 -6.25 -6.13
CA MET A 56 -23.23 -5.92 -6.51
C MET A 56 -22.92 -4.44 -6.24
N GLU A 57 -23.78 -3.51 -6.67
CA GLU A 57 -23.57 -2.08 -6.44
C GLU A 57 -23.60 -1.75 -4.94
N ALA A 58 -24.50 -2.38 -4.18
CA ALA A 58 -24.60 -2.20 -2.72
C ALA A 58 -23.33 -2.71 -2.00
N VAL A 59 -22.79 -3.86 -2.39
CA VAL A 59 -21.53 -4.39 -1.86
C VAL A 59 -20.37 -3.50 -2.26
N ALA A 60 -20.28 -3.12 -3.53
CA ALA A 60 -19.18 -2.32 -4.05
C ALA A 60 -19.11 -0.92 -3.41
N GLY A 61 -20.26 -0.32 -3.13
CA GLY A 61 -20.37 0.98 -2.47
C GLY A 61 -20.19 0.96 -0.96
N CYS A 62 -20.28 -0.22 -0.31
CA CYS A 62 -20.31 -0.34 1.14
C CYS A 62 -19.12 0.33 1.84
N ILE A 63 -17.90 -0.14 1.54
CA ILE A 63 -16.68 0.37 2.18
C ILE A 63 -16.30 1.79 1.72
N PRO A 64 -16.36 2.14 0.42
CA PRO A 64 -16.14 3.52 -0.01
C PRO A 64 -17.08 4.53 0.69
N GLU A 65 -18.36 4.19 0.88
CA GLU A 65 -19.32 5.04 1.58
C GLU A 65 -19.00 5.14 3.08
N TYR A 66 -18.70 4.01 3.73
CA TYR A 66 -18.29 3.97 5.14
C TYR A 66 -17.07 4.87 5.39
N VAL A 67 -16.00 4.70 4.61
CA VAL A 67 -14.76 5.47 4.79
C VAL A 67 -14.98 6.95 4.49
N PHE A 68 -15.74 7.28 3.45
CA PHE A 68 -16.06 8.68 3.15
C PHE A 68 -16.75 9.37 4.33
N LYS A 69 -17.75 8.72 4.93
CA LYS A 69 -18.45 9.23 6.12
C LYS A 69 -17.52 9.36 7.32
N GLU A 70 -16.66 8.37 7.56
CA GLU A 70 -15.68 8.42 8.66
C GLU A 70 -14.70 9.60 8.51
N LEU A 71 -14.19 9.85 7.30
CA LEU A 71 -13.25 10.95 7.05
C LEU A 71 -13.89 12.33 7.25
N GLN A 72 -15.17 12.51 6.91
CA GLN A 72 -15.88 13.78 7.11
C GLN A 72 -16.04 14.13 8.60
N LYS A 73 -15.99 13.14 9.51
CA LYS A 73 -16.06 13.37 10.96
C LYS A 73 -14.78 14.00 11.53
N GLU A 74 -13.66 13.97 10.82
CA GLU A 74 -12.38 14.53 11.28
C GLU A 74 -12.26 16.01 10.87
N PRO A 75 -12.31 16.98 11.81
CA PRO A 75 -12.27 18.40 11.48
C PRO A 75 -10.87 18.87 11.04
N SER A 76 -9.80 18.21 11.47
CA SER A 76 -8.43 18.61 11.10
C SER A 76 -8.07 18.08 9.72
N LYS A 77 -7.81 18.99 8.76
CA LYS A 77 -7.36 18.63 7.40
C LYS A 77 -6.11 17.74 7.42
N ARG A 78 -5.13 18.04 8.26
CA ARG A 78 -3.90 17.23 8.40
C ARG A 78 -4.23 15.81 8.87
N LYS A 79 -5.00 15.65 9.95
CA LYS A 79 -5.37 14.34 10.48
C LYS A 79 -6.26 13.56 9.51
N ARG A 80 -7.16 14.24 8.81
CA ARG A 80 -8.03 13.64 7.78
C ARG A 80 -7.20 13.09 6.64
N ASN A 81 -6.22 13.84 6.14
CA ASN A 81 -5.32 13.38 5.08
C ASN A 81 -4.50 12.15 5.52
N MET A 82 -4.01 12.14 6.76
CA MET A 82 -3.31 10.96 7.31
C MET A 82 -4.24 9.74 7.38
N LYS A 83 -5.45 9.88 7.93
CA LYS A 83 -6.45 8.79 7.97
C LYS A 83 -6.81 8.30 6.57
N ALA A 84 -7.00 9.22 5.61
CA ALA A 84 -7.31 8.87 4.23
C ALA A 84 -6.18 8.06 3.58
N LEU A 85 -4.92 8.38 3.89
CA LEU A 85 -3.77 7.60 3.47
C LEU A 85 -3.77 6.20 4.10
N ASP A 86 -4.05 6.08 5.40
CA ASP A 86 -4.15 4.77 6.07
C ASP A 86 -5.23 3.88 5.42
N HIS A 87 -6.41 4.45 5.14
CA HIS A 87 -7.48 3.72 4.46
C HIS A 87 -7.12 3.38 3.01
N LYS A 88 -6.48 4.31 2.26
CA LYS A 88 -5.96 4.05 0.90
C LYS A 88 -5.03 2.83 0.91
N MET A 89 -4.10 2.80 1.87
CA MET A 89 -3.14 1.70 2.00
C MET A 89 -3.83 0.38 2.36
N ASN A 90 -4.78 0.37 3.29
CA ASN A 90 -5.52 -0.85 3.63
C ASN A 90 -6.36 -1.37 2.45
N MET A 91 -7.00 -0.47 1.70
CA MET A 91 -7.79 -0.84 0.52
C MET A 91 -6.96 -1.62 -0.48
N VAL A 92 -5.79 -1.10 -0.85
CA VAL A 92 -4.92 -1.74 -1.86
C VAL A 92 -4.10 -2.90 -1.32
N SER A 93 -3.88 -2.97 0.00
CA SER A 93 -3.01 -3.99 0.58
C SER A 93 -3.79 -5.22 1.03
N PHE A 94 -4.99 -5.05 1.59
CA PHE A 94 -5.76 -6.17 2.17
C PHE A 94 -7.17 -6.27 1.61
N PHE A 95 -7.94 -5.18 1.63
CA PHE A 95 -9.38 -5.28 1.38
C PHE A 95 -9.71 -5.66 -0.08
N VAL A 96 -9.24 -4.90 -1.07
CA VAL A 96 -9.48 -5.20 -2.49
C VAL A 96 -8.87 -6.56 -2.88
N PRO A 97 -7.62 -6.90 -2.47
CA PRO A 97 -7.08 -8.24 -2.68
C PRO A 97 -7.95 -9.35 -2.09
N LEU A 98 -8.44 -9.21 -0.86
CA LEU A 98 -9.29 -10.21 -0.21
C LEU A 98 -10.64 -10.38 -0.93
N MET A 99 -11.25 -9.27 -1.36
CA MET A 99 -12.45 -9.32 -2.19
C MET A 99 -12.18 -9.98 -3.55
N GLY A 100 -10.95 -9.91 -4.05
CA GLY A 100 -10.50 -10.59 -5.25
C GLY A 100 -10.42 -12.12 -5.12
N GLU A 101 -10.39 -12.65 -3.89
CA GLU A 101 -10.30 -14.08 -3.60
C GLU A 101 -11.66 -14.74 -3.36
N MET A 102 -12.77 -13.97 -3.44
CA MET A 102 -14.10 -14.53 -3.24
C MET A 102 -14.51 -15.43 -4.43
N PRO A 103 -15.27 -16.51 -4.20
CA PRO A 103 -15.66 -17.46 -5.25
C PRO A 103 -16.85 -16.93 -6.07
N SER A 104 -16.66 -15.85 -6.83
CA SER A 104 -17.68 -15.20 -7.69
C SER A 104 -17.27 -15.21 -9.16
N GLU A 105 -18.26 -15.38 -10.04
CA GLU A 105 -18.06 -15.25 -11.50
C GLU A 105 -17.77 -13.79 -11.91
N ASN A 106 -18.22 -12.83 -11.11
CA ASN A 106 -18.13 -11.40 -11.37
C ASN A 106 -17.03 -10.70 -10.56
N VAL A 107 -16.08 -11.43 -9.98
CA VAL A 107 -15.07 -10.90 -9.05
C VAL A 107 -14.31 -9.67 -9.58
N LYS A 108 -13.95 -9.67 -10.88
CA LYS A 108 -13.27 -8.54 -11.52
C LYS A 108 -14.18 -7.31 -11.66
N ALA A 109 -15.45 -7.51 -12.00
CA ALA A 109 -16.42 -6.43 -12.09
C ALA A 109 -16.66 -5.78 -10.73
N ILE A 110 -16.84 -6.60 -9.68
CA ILE A 110 -17.10 -6.13 -8.31
C ILE A 110 -15.88 -5.35 -7.78
N THR A 111 -14.68 -5.92 -7.87
CA THR A 111 -13.46 -5.25 -7.38
C THR A 111 -13.11 -4.00 -8.20
N GLY A 112 -13.33 -4.01 -9.51
CA GLY A 112 -13.23 -2.81 -10.35
C GLY A 112 -14.21 -1.73 -9.90
N ARG A 113 -15.47 -2.10 -9.63
CA ARG A 113 -16.50 -1.16 -9.18
C ARG A 113 -16.19 -0.55 -7.81
N ILE A 114 -15.66 -1.33 -6.87
CA ILE A 114 -15.16 -0.82 -5.58
C ILE A 114 -14.13 0.30 -5.79
N VAL A 115 -13.16 0.08 -6.68
CA VAL A 115 -12.10 1.04 -7.01
C VAL A 115 -12.65 2.30 -7.67
N GLU A 116 -13.61 2.17 -8.59
CA GLU A 116 -14.27 3.31 -9.23
C GLU A 116 -15.03 4.19 -8.23
N ILE A 117 -15.84 3.58 -7.36
CA ILE A 117 -16.61 4.30 -6.35
C ILE A 117 -15.66 4.98 -5.36
N TRP A 118 -14.60 4.30 -4.92
CA TRP A 118 -13.56 4.90 -4.09
C TRP A 118 -12.95 6.14 -4.77
N ASN A 119 -12.49 6.02 -6.02
CA ASN A 119 -11.82 7.10 -6.73
C ASN A 119 -12.74 8.29 -7.01
N THR A 120 -14.05 8.06 -7.11
CA THR A 120 -15.07 9.10 -7.21
C THR A 120 -15.23 9.85 -5.88
N LYS A 121 -15.22 9.14 -4.75
CA LYS A 121 -15.41 9.72 -3.41
C LYS A 121 -14.16 10.36 -2.82
N MET A 122 -12.98 9.82 -3.14
CA MET A 122 -11.68 10.28 -2.63
C MET A 122 -10.73 10.67 -3.77
N PRO A 123 -11.00 11.77 -4.52
CA PRO A 123 -10.23 12.13 -5.72
C PRO A 123 -8.76 12.49 -5.43
N GLU A 124 -8.43 12.92 -4.21
CA GLU A 124 -7.06 13.21 -3.76
C GLU A 124 -6.29 11.95 -3.30
N HIS A 125 -7.00 10.85 -3.03
CA HIS A 125 -6.41 9.62 -2.48
C HIS A 125 -6.81 8.40 -3.33
N LYS A 126 -6.64 8.51 -4.64
CA LYS A 126 -7.00 7.46 -5.58
C LYS A 126 -6.24 6.16 -5.31
N ILE A 127 -6.93 5.05 -5.54
CA ILE A 127 -6.37 3.70 -5.52
C ILE A 127 -6.35 3.11 -6.93
N GLY A 128 -5.35 2.27 -7.19
CA GLY A 128 -5.35 1.34 -8.31
C GLY A 128 -6.01 0.02 -7.92
N HIS A 129 -6.35 -0.79 -8.91
CA HIS A 129 -6.74 -2.17 -8.66
C HIS A 129 -5.52 -2.98 -8.24
N SER A 130 -5.71 -3.87 -7.26
CA SER A 130 -4.66 -4.68 -6.64
C SER A 130 -5.18 -6.08 -6.39
N ASP A 131 -4.37 -7.09 -6.69
CA ASP A 131 -4.70 -8.50 -6.44
C ASP A 131 -3.68 -9.18 -5.53
N TYR A 132 -4.12 -10.24 -4.87
CA TYR A 132 -3.32 -10.96 -3.87
C TYR A 132 -2.04 -11.53 -4.46
N ASP A 133 -2.11 -12.14 -5.64
CA ASP A 133 -0.96 -12.71 -6.34
C ASP A 133 0.05 -11.64 -6.81
N GLY A 134 -0.43 -10.48 -7.23
CA GLY A 134 0.34 -9.31 -7.62
C GLY A 134 1.11 -8.75 -6.43
N ILE A 135 0.49 -8.70 -5.24
CA ILE A 135 1.17 -8.26 -4.01
C ILE A 135 2.16 -9.31 -3.53
N ARG A 136 1.76 -10.59 -3.48
CA ARG A 136 2.63 -11.70 -3.08
C ARG A 136 3.84 -11.81 -4.00
N SER A 137 3.63 -11.71 -5.31
CA SER A 137 4.71 -11.65 -6.30
C SER A 137 5.48 -10.33 -6.24
N GLY A 138 4.83 -9.23 -5.86
CA GLY A 138 5.44 -7.92 -5.62
C GLY A 138 6.39 -7.91 -4.42
N PHE A 139 6.12 -8.70 -3.38
CA PHE A 139 7.06 -8.98 -2.30
C PHE A 139 8.22 -9.88 -2.75
N ARG A 140 7.99 -10.76 -3.73
CA ARG A 140 9.03 -11.60 -4.35
C ARG A 140 9.89 -10.81 -5.34
N LYS A 141 9.31 -9.80 -6.00
CA LYS A 141 9.96 -8.93 -7.00
C LYS A 141 10.43 -7.59 -6.44
N GLY A 142 10.08 -7.26 -5.20
CA GLY A 142 10.34 -5.99 -4.54
C GLY A 142 9.82 -4.80 -5.35
N VAL A 143 8.50 -4.60 -5.51
CA VAL A 143 7.95 -3.56 -6.43
C VAL A 143 7.86 -2.15 -5.82
N PHE A 144 7.59 -2.00 -4.51
CA PHE A 144 7.36 -0.69 -3.86
C PHE A 144 8.62 -0.06 -3.21
N CYS A 145 9.13 1.06 -3.72
CA CYS A 145 10.20 1.81 -3.02
C CYS A 145 9.59 2.74 -1.96
N TYR A 146 9.09 2.19 -0.84
CA TYR A 146 8.33 2.92 0.20
C TYR A 146 8.94 4.27 0.62
N ILE A 147 10.23 4.30 0.98
CA ILE A 147 10.90 5.54 1.41
C ILE A 147 10.96 6.55 0.25
N THR A 148 11.32 6.09 -0.95
CA THR A 148 11.39 6.96 -2.13
C THR A 148 10.02 7.51 -2.52
N THR A 149 8.97 6.69 -2.45
CA THR A 149 7.58 7.12 -2.66
C THR A 149 7.18 8.19 -1.65
N ALA A 150 7.39 7.95 -0.36
CA ALA A 150 7.05 8.92 0.69
C ALA A 150 7.80 10.25 0.52
N VAL A 151 9.08 10.19 0.14
CA VAL A 151 9.86 11.40 -0.15
C VAL A 151 9.32 12.14 -1.37
N CYS A 152 9.05 11.45 -2.49
CA CYS A 152 8.51 12.08 -3.69
C CYS A 152 7.13 12.70 -3.44
N GLU A 153 6.24 12.02 -2.71
CA GLU A 153 4.95 12.57 -2.28
C GLU A 153 5.12 13.83 -1.42
N SER A 154 6.06 13.83 -0.47
CA SER A 154 6.34 15.01 0.37
C SER A 154 6.83 16.24 -0.42
N LEU A 155 7.41 16.00 -1.60
CA LEU A 155 7.88 17.02 -2.54
C LEU A 155 6.82 17.37 -3.60
N ASN A 156 5.60 16.86 -3.48
CA ASN A 156 4.51 17.00 -4.46
C ASN A 156 4.89 16.52 -5.87
N LYS A 157 5.75 15.51 -5.97
CA LYS A 157 6.08 14.86 -7.25
C LYS A 157 5.05 13.77 -7.57
N PRO A 158 4.74 13.52 -8.85
CA PRO A 158 3.83 12.44 -9.23
C PRO A 158 4.45 11.05 -8.95
N ASP A 159 3.58 10.06 -8.75
CA ASP A 159 3.95 8.67 -8.42
C ASP A 159 4.77 7.96 -9.51
N ASP A 160 4.81 8.54 -10.71
CA ASP A 160 5.54 8.06 -11.86
C ASP A 160 6.66 9.04 -12.29
N CYS A 161 7.11 9.91 -11.37
CA CYS A 161 8.21 10.84 -11.64
C CYS A 161 9.50 10.11 -12.06
N TYR A 162 10.34 10.84 -12.78
CA TYR A 162 11.59 10.35 -13.35
C TYR A 162 12.47 9.67 -12.31
N GLU A 163 12.59 10.29 -11.14
CA GLU A 163 13.48 9.86 -10.07
C GLU A 163 13.05 8.52 -9.46
N LEU A 164 11.74 8.34 -9.31
CA LEU A 164 11.15 7.13 -8.80
C LEU A 164 11.26 5.99 -9.82
N LYS A 165 11.03 6.27 -11.11
CA LYS A 165 11.27 5.32 -12.21
C LYS A 165 12.74 4.90 -12.30
N MET A 166 13.67 5.84 -12.12
CA MET A 166 15.10 5.57 -12.18
C MET A 166 15.57 4.67 -11.03
N LEU A 167 15.18 4.98 -9.79
CA LEU A 167 15.55 4.17 -8.63
C LEU A 167 14.92 2.76 -8.68
N ARG A 168 13.69 2.64 -9.17
CA ARG A 168 13.04 1.34 -9.44
C ARG A 168 13.82 0.53 -10.48
N LYS A 169 14.17 1.16 -11.61
CA LYS A 169 14.96 0.51 -12.67
C LYS A 169 16.33 0.05 -12.16
N TYR A 170 17.01 0.89 -11.37
CA TYR A 170 18.28 0.53 -10.75
C TYR A 170 18.15 -0.70 -9.83
N ARG A 171 17.14 -0.74 -8.97
CA ARG A 171 16.85 -1.90 -8.13
C ARG A 171 16.62 -3.15 -8.98
N ASP A 172 15.74 -3.05 -9.97
CA ASP A 172 15.29 -4.19 -10.77
C ASP A 172 16.40 -4.78 -11.64
N GLU A 173 17.19 -3.92 -12.28
CA GLU A 173 18.23 -4.36 -13.22
C GLU A 173 19.58 -4.66 -12.54
N TYR A 174 19.91 -3.97 -11.45
CA TYR A 174 21.22 -4.06 -10.82
C TYR A 174 21.20 -4.72 -9.44
N LEU A 175 20.36 -4.28 -8.51
CA LEU A 175 20.36 -4.88 -7.16
C LEU A 175 19.86 -6.32 -7.19
N LEU A 176 18.77 -6.59 -7.91
CA LEU A 176 18.19 -7.93 -8.00
C LEU A 176 19.01 -8.91 -8.84
N SER A 177 19.94 -8.42 -9.68
CA SER A 177 20.83 -9.29 -10.46
C SER A 177 22.02 -9.82 -9.66
N THR A 178 22.19 -9.39 -8.40
CA THR A 178 23.25 -9.89 -7.51
C THR A 178 22.68 -10.46 -6.21
N GLN A 179 23.29 -11.52 -5.68
CA GLN A 179 22.84 -12.13 -4.42
C GLN A 179 23.00 -11.17 -3.22
N SER A 180 24.03 -10.32 -3.24
CA SER A 180 24.21 -9.28 -2.21
C SER A 180 23.14 -8.18 -2.29
N GLY A 181 22.76 -7.75 -3.49
CA GLY A 181 21.71 -6.75 -3.69
C GLY A 181 20.32 -7.29 -3.36
N GLN A 182 20.04 -8.56 -3.62
CA GLN A 182 18.79 -9.21 -3.20
C GLN A 182 18.58 -9.16 -1.69
N LYS A 183 19.63 -9.40 -0.89
CA LYS A 183 19.56 -9.30 0.58
C LYS A 183 19.28 -7.87 1.04
N ILE A 184 19.96 -6.88 0.44
CA ILE A 184 19.75 -5.45 0.75
C ILE A 184 18.30 -5.05 0.44
N VAL A 185 17.78 -5.50 -0.71
CA VAL A 185 16.38 -5.27 -1.08
C VAL A 185 15.46 -5.92 -0.06
N GLU A 186 15.67 -7.18 0.29
CA GLU A 186 14.84 -7.87 1.29
C GLU A 186 14.84 -7.17 2.65
N GLU A 187 16.00 -6.80 3.17
CA GLU A 187 16.14 -6.03 4.41
C GLU A 187 15.36 -4.72 4.33
N TYR A 188 15.55 -3.95 3.24
CA TYR A 188 14.82 -2.72 2.97
C TYR A 188 13.30 -2.92 3.03
N TYR A 189 12.76 -3.94 2.35
CA TYR A 189 11.32 -4.20 2.30
C TYR A 189 10.73 -4.57 3.67
N ASN A 190 11.53 -5.14 4.57
CA ASN A 190 11.09 -5.48 5.91
C ASN A 190 10.92 -4.25 6.80
N ILE A 191 11.79 -3.25 6.65
CA ILE A 191 11.87 -2.10 7.57
C ILE A 191 11.27 -0.80 7.03
N ALA A 192 11.29 -0.60 5.70
CA ALA A 192 10.92 0.66 5.08
C ALA A 192 9.48 1.11 5.37
N PRO A 193 8.45 0.24 5.38
CA PRO A 193 7.08 0.65 5.76
C PRO A 193 7.00 1.22 7.18
N THR A 194 7.69 0.61 8.15
CA THR A 194 7.67 1.06 9.55
C THR A 194 8.40 2.39 9.73
N ILE A 195 9.54 2.55 9.03
CA ILE A 195 10.28 3.83 9.00
C ILE A 195 9.37 4.95 8.48
N VAL A 196 8.72 4.74 7.32
CA VAL A 196 7.78 5.72 6.74
C VAL A 196 6.62 6.02 7.70
N LYS A 197 6.03 4.99 8.33
CA LYS A 197 4.95 5.15 9.32
C LYS A 197 5.38 6.01 10.51
N ARG A 198 6.61 5.82 11.01
CA ARG A 198 7.14 6.59 12.15
C ARG A 198 7.49 8.02 11.75
N ILE A 199 8.17 8.25 10.62
CA ILE A 199 8.46 9.60 10.11
C ILE A 199 7.17 10.38 9.88
N SER A 200 6.18 9.79 9.22
CA SER A 200 4.90 10.45 8.92
C SER A 200 4.09 10.86 10.15
N ARG A 201 4.40 10.32 11.34
CA ARG A 201 3.77 10.71 12.61
C ARG A 201 4.47 11.88 13.30
N GLN A 202 5.67 12.25 12.85
CA GLN A 202 6.40 13.39 13.41
C GLN A 202 5.85 14.72 12.86
N ASP A 203 5.97 15.78 13.64
CA ASP A 203 5.48 17.11 13.25
C ASP A 203 6.31 17.75 12.14
N ASP A 204 7.58 17.36 12.05
CA ASP A 204 8.57 17.81 11.08
C ASP A 204 8.83 16.79 9.95
N ALA A 205 7.91 15.84 9.73
CA ALA A 205 8.01 14.80 8.68
C ALA A 205 8.46 15.36 7.31
N GLY A 206 7.92 16.51 6.91
CA GLY A 206 8.29 17.15 5.64
C GLY A 206 9.74 17.65 5.59
N ALA A 207 10.32 18.07 6.72
CA ALA A 207 11.73 18.43 6.79
C ALA A 207 12.63 17.18 6.76
N ILE A 208 12.22 16.11 7.44
CA ILE A 208 12.92 14.83 7.43
C ILE A 208 12.98 14.26 6.01
N TYR A 209 11.85 14.22 5.30
CA TYR A 209 11.83 13.73 3.92
C TYR A 209 12.66 14.59 2.96
N ARG A 210 12.72 15.91 3.17
CA ARG A 210 13.64 16.79 2.43
C ARG A 210 15.10 16.44 2.70
N GLY A 211 15.48 16.19 3.95
CA GLY A 211 16.84 15.73 4.28
C GLY A 211 17.19 14.41 3.60
N ILE A 212 16.28 13.43 3.63
CA ILE A 212 16.47 12.14 2.93
C ILE A 212 16.66 12.35 1.41
N TRP A 213 15.92 13.28 0.82
CA TRP A 213 16.07 13.64 -0.59
C TRP A 213 17.45 14.23 -0.90
N GLU A 214 17.83 15.27 -0.18
CA GLU A 214 19.03 16.07 -0.43
C GLU A 214 20.30 15.25 -0.16
N ASP A 215 20.32 14.51 0.95
CA ASP A 215 21.51 13.82 1.43
C ASP A 215 21.71 12.46 0.76
N TYR A 216 20.63 11.78 0.32
CA TYR A 216 20.72 10.40 -0.14
C TYR A 216 20.12 10.16 -1.53
N LEU A 217 18.83 10.43 -1.73
CA LEU A 217 18.15 10.03 -2.97
C LEU A 217 18.64 10.81 -4.19
N SER A 218 18.78 12.13 -4.08
CA SER A 218 19.30 12.97 -5.17
C SER A 218 20.75 12.61 -5.54
N PRO A 219 21.68 12.40 -4.58
CA PRO A 219 23.00 11.84 -4.88
C PRO A 219 22.97 10.44 -5.51
N CYS A 220 22.10 9.53 -5.05
CA CYS A 220 21.96 8.21 -5.65
C CYS A 220 21.56 8.27 -7.12
N ILE A 221 20.62 9.16 -7.47
CA ILE A 221 20.18 9.37 -8.85
C ILE A 221 21.34 9.85 -9.72
N ARG A 222 22.13 10.83 -9.27
CA ARG A 222 23.34 11.28 -10.00
C ARG A 222 24.33 10.15 -10.20
N LEU A 223 24.58 9.34 -9.17
CA LEU A 223 25.47 8.18 -9.28
C LEU A 223 24.96 7.14 -10.29
N ILE A 224 23.64 6.94 -10.38
CA ILE A 224 23.04 6.06 -11.40
C ILE A 224 23.24 6.64 -12.80
N GLU A 225 23.00 7.94 -12.99
CA GLU A 225 23.20 8.65 -14.26
C GLU A 225 24.67 8.59 -14.73
N GLU A 226 25.61 8.69 -13.80
CA GLU A 226 27.06 8.55 -14.04
C GLU A 226 27.51 7.09 -14.25
N GLY A 227 26.61 6.11 -14.13
CA GLY A 227 26.93 4.69 -14.25
C GLY A 227 27.66 4.10 -13.02
N ARG A 228 27.80 4.85 -11.93
CA ARG A 228 28.48 4.49 -10.69
C ARG A 228 27.56 3.67 -9.77
N LYS A 229 27.11 2.54 -10.29
CA LYS A 229 26.08 1.68 -9.68
C LYS A 229 26.46 1.15 -8.29
N GLU A 230 27.71 0.79 -8.06
CA GLU A 230 28.16 0.26 -6.77
C GLU A 230 28.21 1.34 -5.67
N GLU A 231 28.57 2.57 -6.04
CA GLU A 231 28.56 3.70 -5.11
C GLU A 231 27.14 4.11 -4.73
N CYS A 232 26.21 4.06 -5.69
CA CYS A 232 24.79 4.19 -5.40
C CYS A 232 24.32 3.13 -4.41
N LYS A 233 24.77 1.87 -4.53
CA LYS A 233 24.41 0.79 -3.60
C LYS A 233 24.87 1.12 -2.19
N ASN A 234 26.11 1.57 -2.04
CA ASN A 234 26.69 1.92 -0.75
C ASN A 234 25.94 3.08 -0.11
N ARG A 235 25.69 4.16 -0.86
CA ARG A 235 24.96 5.33 -0.37
C ARG A 235 23.51 5.03 0.00
N TYR A 236 22.83 4.20 -0.80
CA TYR A 236 21.46 3.78 -0.51
C TYR A 236 21.40 2.88 0.73
N SER A 237 22.36 1.96 0.89
CA SER A 237 22.43 1.09 2.06
C SER A 237 22.73 1.87 3.35
N GLU A 238 23.59 2.88 3.25
CA GLU A 238 23.88 3.81 4.35
C GLU A 238 22.62 4.54 4.81
N MET A 239 21.84 5.11 3.87
CA MET A 239 20.56 5.74 4.16
C MET A 239 19.64 4.81 4.95
N VAL A 240 19.47 3.58 4.45
CA VAL A 240 18.55 2.61 5.07
C VAL A 240 18.98 2.25 6.48
N ARG A 241 20.28 2.01 6.72
CA ARG A 241 20.81 1.71 8.07
C ARG A 241 20.68 2.90 9.01
N MET A 242 20.92 4.12 8.53
CA MET A 242 20.72 5.33 9.32
C MET A 242 19.26 5.48 9.74
N LEU A 243 18.33 5.33 8.81
CA LEU A 243 16.90 5.41 9.09
C LEU A 243 16.42 4.25 9.98
N GLU A 244 16.96 3.05 9.80
CA GLU A 244 16.69 1.92 10.68
C GLU A 244 17.09 2.21 12.12
N LYS A 245 18.31 2.72 12.32
CA LYS A 245 18.81 3.10 13.64
C LYS A 245 17.97 4.20 14.28
N GLU A 246 17.69 5.25 13.52
CA GLU A 246 17.01 6.45 14.00
C GLU A 246 15.53 6.22 14.28
N TYR A 247 14.89 5.31 13.53
CA TYR A 247 13.44 5.14 13.62
C TYR A 247 13.01 3.77 14.11
N LEU A 248 13.82 2.73 14.24
CA LEU A 248 13.33 1.42 14.74
C LEU A 248 13.81 1.08 16.15
N TYR A 249 15.00 1.55 16.53
CA TYR A 249 15.62 1.26 17.82
C TYR A 249 15.64 2.46 18.78
N SER A 250 14.99 3.56 18.40
CA SER A 250 14.73 4.75 19.22
C SER A 250 13.39 4.71 19.93
#